data_AF-A0A2V6PQD1-F1
#
_entry.id   AF-A0A2V6PQD1-F1
#
_cell.length_a   1.000
_cell.length_b   1.000
_cell.length_c   1.000
_cell.angle_alpha   90.00
_cell.angle_beta   90.00
_cell.angle_gamma   90.00
#
_symmetry.space_group_name_H-M   'P 1'
#
loop_
_entity.id
_entity.type
_entity.pdbx_description
1 polymer ?
#
loop_
_entity_poly.entity_id
_entity_poly.type
_entity_poly.pdbx_seq_one_letter_code
_entity_poly.pdbx_strand_id
1 'polypeptide(L)'
;MAATAIKARALFEPGIIRQAIVDAFRKLTSRRQVRNPVMFVVYVGSILTTLLWVQAIAGRGEAPAWFIFWVSVWLWFTVLFADFAEAMAEGRGKAQAASLR
;
A
#
# COMPACT_ATOMS: atom_id res chain seq x y z
N MET A 1 -9.01 35.01 -26.38
CA MET A 1 -9.50 34.60 -25.05
C MET A 1 -10.02 33.17 -25.14
N ALA A 2 -9.17 32.18 -24.87
CA ALA A 2 -9.59 30.78 -24.71
C ALA A 2 -8.52 30.06 -23.89
N ALA A 3 -8.66 30.11 -22.57
CA ALA A 3 -7.82 29.33 -21.67
C ALA A 3 -8.24 27.86 -21.79
N THR A 4 -7.38 27.03 -22.36
CA THR A 4 -7.54 25.57 -22.41
C THR A 4 -7.56 25.04 -20.97
N ALA A 5 -8.76 24.75 -20.47
CA ALA A 5 -8.96 24.06 -19.20
C ALA A 5 -8.38 22.64 -19.32
N ILE A 6 -7.12 22.47 -18.94
CA ILE A 6 -6.49 21.16 -18.81
C ILE A 6 -7.28 20.38 -17.75
N LYS A 7 -8.01 19.36 -18.22
CA LYS A 7 -8.90 18.49 -17.46
C LYS A 7 -8.23 17.98 -16.18
N ALA A 8 -8.60 18.57 -15.04
CA ALA A 8 -8.43 17.97 -13.71
C ALA A 8 -9.12 16.59 -13.57
N ARG A 9 -9.98 16.20 -14.54
CA ARG A 9 -10.60 14.88 -14.62
C ARG A 9 -9.62 13.73 -14.88
N ALA A 10 -8.44 13.97 -15.43
CA ALA A 10 -7.50 12.90 -15.79
C ALA A 10 -6.83 12.21 -14.58
N LEU A 11 -6.82 12.84 -13.39
CA LEU A 11 -6.20 12.28 -12.18
C LEU A 11 -7.10 11.29 -11.42
N PHE A 12 -8.41 11.37 -11.64
CA PHE A 12 -9.42 10.53 -10.97
C PHE A 12 -10.16 9.63 -11.97
N GLU A 13 -9.52 9.29 -13.09
CA GLU A 13 -10.12 8.28 -13.96
C GLU A 13 -10.12 6.92 -13.24
N PRO A 14 -11.28 6.24 -13.18
CA PRO A 14 -11.41 4.94 -12.51
C PRO A 14 -10.38 3.90 -12.99
N GLY A 15 -9.95 4.01 -14.25
CA GLY A 15 -8.89 3.17 -14.83
C GLY A 15 -7.54 3.35 -14.13
N ILE A 16 -7.12 4.59 -13.87
CA ILE A 16 -5.84 4.92 -13.22
C ILE A 16 -5.85 4.47 -11.76
N ILE A 17 -6.97 4.70 -11.05
CA ILE A 17 -7.13 4.27 -9.66
C ILE A 17 -7.07 2.74 -9.55
N ARG A 18 -7.79 2.03 -10.44
CA ARG A 18 -7.77 0.56 -10.46
C ARG A 18 -6.39 0.01 -10.75
N GLN A 19 -5.66 0.63 -11.67
CA GLN A 19 -4.30 0.23 -12.03
C GLN A 19 -3.31 0.52 -10.89
N ALA A 20 -3.46 1.65 -10.20
CA ALA A 20 -2.66 1.99 -9.01
C ALA A 20 -2.92 1.04 -7.84
N ILE A 21 -4.17 0.60 -7.63
CA ILE A 21 -4.51 -0.42 -6.63
C ILE A 21 -3.83 -1.75 -6.99
N VAL A 22 -3.96 -2.21 -8.24
CA VAL A 22 -3.32 -3.45 -8.70
C VAL A 22 -1.80 -3.37 -8.60
N ASP A 23 -1.22 -2.23 -8.93
CA ASP A 23 0.23 -2.00 -8.82
C ASP A 23 0.69 -1.92 -7.36
N ALA A 24 -0.11 -1.38 -6.44
CA ALA A 24 0.18 -1.40 -4.99
C ALA A 24 0.21 -2.86 -4.46
N PHE A 25 -0.77 -3.68 -4.84
CA PHE A 25 -0.78 -5.10 -4.49
C PHE A 25 0.33 -5.90 -5.17
N ARG A 26 0.77 -5.51 -6.38
CA ARG A 26 1.92 -6.15 -7.07
C ARG A 26 3.28 -5.69 -6.52
N LYS A 27 3.38 -4.46 -6.03
CA LYS A 27 4.60 -3.87 -5.45
C LYS A 27 4.89 -4.34 -4.02
N LEU A 28 3.98 -5.11 -3.42
CA LEU A 28 4.12 -5.90 -2.19
C LEU A 28 5.19 -7.01 -2.28
N THR A 29 6.26 -6.79 -3.05
CA THR A 29 7.38 -7.72 -3.20
C THR A 29 8.48 -7.32 -2.23
N SER A 30 8.76 -8.21 -1.27
CA SER A 30 9.78 -8.12 -0.20
C SER A 30 11.10 -7.42 -0.59
N ARG A 31 11.58 -7.62 -1.82
CA ARG A 31 12.81 -6.97 -2.34
C ARG A 31 12.80 -5.43 -2.29
N ARG A 32 11.63 -4.80 -2.38
CA ARG A 32 11.50 -3.34 -2.40
C ARG A 32 11.42 -2.76 -0.99
N GLN A 33 10.72 -3.46 -0.08
CA GLN A 33 10.70 -3.13 1.34
C GLN A 33 12.09 -3.14 1.98
N VAL A 34 13.01 -4.02 1.55
CA VAL A 34 14.39 -4.05 2.11
C VAL A 34 15.15 -2.72 1.91
N ARG A 35 14.81 -1.90 0.89
CA ARG A 35 15.40 -0.56 0.74
C ARG A 35 14.75 0.50 1.64
N ASN A 36 13.57 0.21 2.20
CA ASN A 36 12.86 1.05 3.16
C ASN A 36 12.79 0.34 4.52
N PRO A 37 13.81 0.50 5.39
CA PRO A 37 13.95 -0.29 6.61
C PRO A 37 12.76 -0.17 7.56
N VAL A 38 12.12 1.00 7.62
CA VAL A 38 10.93 1.22 8.46
C VAL A 38 9.76 0.38 7.95
N MET A 39 9.46 0.44 6.64
CA MET A 39 8.36 -0.33 6.06
C MET A 39 8.60 -1.83 6.07
N PHE A 40 9.87 -2.27 5.97
CA PHE A 40 10.23 -3.68 6.11
C PHE A 40 9.89 -4.24 7.50
N VAL A 41 10.19 -3.51 8.57
CA VAL A 41 9.85 -3.93 9.94
C VAL A 41 8.34 -4.06 10.11
N VAL A 42 7.57 -3.10 9.59
CA VAL A 42 6.10 -3.16 9.63
C VAL A 42 5.57 -4.36 8.85
N TYR A 43 6.15 -4.67 7.68
CA TYR A 43 5.80 -5.84 6.89
C TYR A 43 6.05 -7.16 7.63
N VAL A 44 7.25 -7.32 8.22
CA VAL A 44 7.58 -8.50 9.03
C VAL A 44 6.65 -8.60 10.25
N GLY A 45 6.39 -7.47 10.93
CA GLY A 45 5.41 -7.42 12.03
C GLY A 45 4.00 -7.80 11.60
N SER A 46 3.56 -7.41 10.40
CA SER A 46 2.27 -7.80 9.82
C SER A 46 2.19 -9.32 9.62
N ILE A 47 3.27 -9.93 9.10
CA ILE A 47 3.36 -11.40 8.94
C ILE A 47 3.32 -12.09 10.31
N LEU A 48 4.14 -11.65 11.27
CA LEU A 48 4.20 -12.24 12.60
C LEU A 48 2.86 -12.16 13.32
N THR A 49 2.18 -11.01 13.30
CA THR A 49 0.85 -10.86 13.90
C THR A 49 -0.21 -11.70 13.20
N THR A 50 -0.10 -11.90 11.88
CA THR A 50 -0.96 -12.84 11.15
C THR A 50 -0.76 -14.27 11.64
N LEU A 51 0.49 -14.70 11.86
CA LEU A 51 0.81 -16.03 12.40
C LEU A 51 0.30 -16.20 13.84
N LEU A 52 0.47 -15.18 14.68
CA LEU A 52 -0.07 -15.17 16.05
C LEU A 52 -1.59 -15.24 16.06
N TRP A 53 -2.26 -14.59 15.10
CA TRP A 53 -3.71 -14.68 14.97
C TRP A 53 -4.15 -16.11 14.62
N VAL A 54 -3.47 -16.76 13.67
CA VAL A 54 -3.72 -18.17 13.33
C VAL A 54 -3.49 -19.08 14.54
N GLN A 55 -2.43 -18.85 15.32
CA GLN A 55 -2.16 -19.58 16.55
C GLN A 55 -3.25 -19.35 17.62
N ALA A 56 -3.77 -18.13 17.72
CA ALA A 56 -4.84 -17.79 18.66
C ALA A 56 -6.17 -18.45 18.29
N ILE A 57 -6.49 -18.56 16.99
CA ILE A 57 -7.64 -19.34 16.52
C ILE A 57 -7.48 -20.83 16.86
N ALA A 58 -6.25 -21.35 16.79
CA ALA A 58 -5.93 -22.74 17.16
C ALA A 58 -5.92 -22.99 18.69
N GLY A 59 -6.33 -22.02 19.51
CA GLY A 59 -6.48 -22.17 20.97
C GLY A 59 -5.18 -22.05 21.76
N ARG A 60 -4.08 -21.57 21.15
CA ARG A 60 -2.76 -21.41 21.80
C ARG A 60 -2.32 -19.95 21.93
N GLY A 61 -3.24 -19.01 21.82
CA GLY A 61 -2.94 -17.57 21.85
C GLY A 61 -2.96 -16.98 23.25
N GLU A 62 -2.03 -16.06 23.53
CA GLU A 62 -1.96 -15.30 24.79
C GLU A 62 -3.05 -14.22 24.91
N ALA A 63 -3.60 -13.78 23.79
CA ALA A 63 -4.62 -12.74 23.70
C ALA A 63 -5.83 -13.20 22.86
N PRO A 64 -7.00 -12.55 22.99
CA PRO A 64 -8.18 -12.89 22.19
C PRO A 64 -7.90 -12.81 20.69
N ALA A 65 -8.29 -13.82 19.93
CA ALA A 65 -8.03 -13.90 18.49
C ALA A 65 -8.56 -12.68 17.72
N TRP A 66 -9.73 -12.14 18.10
CA TRP A 66 -10.30 -10.95 17.46
C TRP A 66 -9.42 -9.71 17.62
N PHE A 67 -8.72 -9.56 18.74
CA PHE A 67 -7.82 -8.43 18.98
C PHE A 67 -6.59 -8.52 18.07
N ILE A 68 -5.95 -9.69 18.03
CA ILE A 68 -4.76 -9.93 17.19
C ILE A 68 -5.12 -9.77 15.71
N PHE A 69 -6.33 -10.20 15.31
CA PHE A 69 -6.86 -9.98 13.97
C PHE A 69 -6.89 -8.49 13.60
N TRP A 70 -7.51 -7.65 14.44
CA TRP A 70 -7.62 -6.22 14.16
C TRP A 70 -6.27 -5.53 14.09
N VAL A 71 -5.34 -5.91 14.97
CA VAL A 71 -3.95 -5.42 14.92
C VAL A 71 -3.29 -5.82 13.59
N SER A 72 -3.38 -7.10 13.21
CA SER A 72 -2.81 -7.61 11.96
C SER A 72 -3.39 -6.89 10.73
N VAL A 73 -4.72 -6.72 10.68
CA VAL A 73 -5.41 -5.98 9.61
C VAL A 73 -4.92 -4.54 9.51
N TRP A 74 -4.73 -3.87 10.65
CA TRP A 74 -4.24 -2.49 10.66
C TRP A 74 -2.80 -2.38 10.18
N LEU A 75 -1.94 -3.32 10.59
CA LEU A 75 -0.56 -3.38 10.10
C LEU A 75 -0.51 -3.61 8.58
N TRP A 76 -1.29 -4.55 8.05
CA TRP A 76 -1.43 -4.74 6.61
C TRP A 76 -1.95 -3.50 5.89
N PHE A 77 -2.92 -2.80 6.48
CA PHE A 77 -3.42 -1.55 5.94
C PHE A 77 -2.33 -0.47 5.84
N THR A 78 -1.48 -0.33 6.88
CA THR A 78 -0.37 0.63 6.84
C THR A 78 0.68 0.31 5.78
N VAL A 79 0.97 -0.98 5.56
CA VAL A 79 1.85 -1.43 4.47
C VAL A 79 1.27 -1.06 3.11
N LEU A 80 0.01 -1.41 2.86
CA LEU A 80 -0.68 -1.10 1.60
C LEU A 80 -0.77 0.41 1.36
N PHE A 81 -1.02 1.19 2.41
CA PHE A 81 -1.11 2.64 2.32
C PHE A 81 0.25 3.28 1.96
N ALA A 82 1.34 2.77 2.53
CA ALA A 82 2.69 3.24 2.19
C ALA A 82 3.04 2.95 0.72
N ASP A 83 2.75 1.74 0.24
CA ASP A 83 2.98 1.36 -1.16
C ASP A 83 2.13 2.21 -2.13
N PHE A 84 0.88 2.53 -1.72
CA PHE A 84 0.02 3.46 -2.45
C PHE A 84 0.60 4.88 -2.49
N ALA A 85 1.08 5.40 -1.35
CA ALA A 85 1.68 6.73 -1.28
C ALA A 85 2.95 6.83 -2.14
N GLU A 86 3.79 5.78 -2.16
CA GLU A 86 4.97 5.70 -3.04
C GLU A 86 4.55 5.69 -4.51
N ALA A 87 3.55 4.88 -4.90
CA ALA A 87 3.06 4.83 -6.26
C ALA A 87 2.47 6.18 -6.73
N MET A 88 1.74 6.88 -5.86
CA MET A 88 1.23 8.23 -6.12
C MET A 88 2.35 9.27 -6.31
N ALA A 89 3.42 9.18 -5.52
CA ALA A 89 4.59 10.06 -5.65
C ALA A 89 5.35 9.83 -6.97
N GLU A 90 5.59 8.57 -7.33
CA GLU A 90 6.22 8.21 -8.62
C GLU A 90 5.36 8.61 -9.83
N GLY A 91 4.03 8.51 -9.71
CA GLY A 91 3.08 8.88 -10.75
C GLY A 91 3.19 10.35 -11.16
N ARG A 92 3.45 11.26 -10.21
CA ARG A 92 3.65 12.70 -10.50
C ARG A 92 4.94 12.97 -11.25
N GLY A 93 6.04 12.30 -10.89
CA GLY A 93 7.34 12.47 -11.56
C GLY A 93 7.32 12.01 -13.03
N LYS A 94 6.61 10.91 -13.32
CA LYS A 94 6.45 10.41 -14.70
C LYS A 94 5.55 11.30 -15.56
N ALA A 95 4.47 11.85 -14.99
CA ALA A 95 3.59 12.77 -15.69
C ALA A 95 4.28 14.10 -16.06
N GLN A 96 5.17 14.61 -15.20
CA GLN A 96 5.94 15.83 -15.48
C GLN A 96 7.02 15.60 -16.54
N ALA A 97 7.72 14.45 -16.51
CA ALA A 97 8.72 14.10 -17.52
C ALA A 97 8.12 13.89 -18.93
N ALA A 98 6.88 13.39 -19.00
CA ALA A 98 6.16 13.23 -20.26
C ALA A 98 5.75 14.56 -20.93
N SER A 99 5.65 15.66 -20.16
CA SER A 99 5.34 17.00 -20.70
C SER A 99 6.52 17.77 -21.28
N LEU A 100 7.75 17.25 -21.11
CA LEU A 100 9.00 17.83 -21.62
C LEU A 100 9.47 17.21 -22.95
N ARG A 101 8.66 16.33 -23.55
CA ARG A 101 8.92 15.67 -24.83
C ARG A 101 7.85 16.05 -25.84
#